data_AF-A0A2V5Z417-F1
#
_entry.id   AF-A0A2V5Z417-F1
#
_cell.length_a   1.000
_cell.length_b   1.000
_cell.length_c   1.000
_cell.angle_alpha   90.00
_cell.angle_beta   90.00
_cell.angle_gamma   90.00
#
_symmetry.space_group_name_H-M   'P 1'
#
loop_
_entity.id
_entity.type
_entity.pdbx_description
1 polymer ?
#
loop_
_entity_poly.entity_id
_entity_poly.type
_entity_poly.pdbx_seq_one_letter_code
_entity_poly.pdbx_strand_id
1 'polypeptide(L)'
;MKPRYNFPGIVLLIVAFACAVCISTVAQGGPSSGYLRSRHVPPGHLIVDRTPNFGWNLAFNLQIDGRPVANLAQGHSYNTWLSAGPHVLTVHKVPAVGYTEPTSTTVNIQPGAEYLFVAMWNSGLVYLQPAGVSLTPGAFWQNHGDGTP
;
A
#
# COMPACT_ATOMS: atom_id res chain seq x y z
N MET A 1 25.20 29.22 35.45
CA MET A 1 25.59 28.01 36.20
C MET A 1 26.35 27.09 35.25
N LYS A 2 27.64 26.83 35.50
CA LYS A 2 28.49 25.98 34.64
C LYS A 2 28.33 24.53 35.07
N PRO A 3 27.93 23.59 34.19
CA PRO A 3 27.84 22.20 34.57
C PRO A 3 29.25 21.63 34.78
N ARG A 4 29.51 21.09 35.97
CA ARG A 4 30.71 20.31 36.28
C ARG A 4 30.48 18.89 35.83
N TYR A 5 30.71 18.64 34.55
CA TYR A 5 30.72 17.27 34.06
C TYR A 5 32.03 16.61 34.51
N ASN A 6 31.95 15.72 35.51
CA ASN A 6 33.08 14.90 35.91
C ASN A 6 33.43 13.97 34.74
N PHE A 7 34.71 13.92 34.37
CA PHE A 7 35.28 13.08 33.30
C PHE A 7 34.65 11.67 33.18
N PRO A 8 34.44 10.90 34.28
CA PRO A 8 33.77 9.59 34.20
C PRO A 8 32.30 9.67 33.73
N GLY A 9 31.57 10.72 34.08
CA GLY A 9 30.18 10.93 33.67
C GLY A 9 30.05 11.29 32.18
N ILE A 10 31.02 12.02 31.63
CA ILE A 10 31.08 12.32 30.19
C ILE A 10 31.35 11.03 29.41
N VAL A 11 32.30 10.22 29.87
CA VAL A 11 32.63 8.94 29.23
C VAL A 11 31.43 7.99 29.25
N LEU A 12 30.71 7.91 30.37
CA LEU A 12 29.52 7.07 30.49
C LEU A 12 28.40 7.53 29.53
N LEU A 13 28.19 8.85 29.38
CA LEU A 13 27.25 9.41 28.42
C LEU A 13 27.63 9.08 26.96
N ILE A 14 28.92 9.16 26.61
CA ILE A 14 29.40 8.82 25.26
C ILE A 14 29.19 7.33 24.97
N VAL A 15 29.50 6.44 25.92
CA VAL A 15 29.28 5.00 25.77
C VAL A 15 27.79 4.67 25.64
N ALA A 16 26.92 5.30 26.45
CA ALA A 16 25.48 5.10 26.35
C ALA A 16 24.90 5.58 25.02
N PHE A 17 25.38 6.72 24.51
CA PHE A 17 24.95 7.25 23.22
C PHE A 17 25.44 6.37 22.05
N ALA A 18 26.69 5.89 22.11
CA ALA A 18 27.21 4.92 21.15
C ALA A 18 26.38 3.62 21.15
N CYS A 19 26.02 3.09 22.33
CA CYS A 19 25.14 1.92 22.44
C CYS A 19 23.74 2.19 21.84
N ALA A 20 23.15 3.36 22.04
CA ALA A 20 21.85 3.71 21.47
C ALA A 20 21.90 3.80 19.92
N VAL A 21 22.99 4.31 19.37
CA VAL A 21 23.21 4.37 17.91
C VAL A 21 23.40 2.96 17.33
N CYS A 22 24.11 2.06 18.04
CA CYS A 22 24.31 0.68 17.61
C CYS A 22 23.04 -0.19 17.63
N ILE A 23 22.03 0.14 18.45
CA ILE A 23 20.76 -0.61 18.51
C ILE A 23 19.84 -0.23 17.33
N SER A 24 20.10 0.89 16.65
CA SER A 24 19.22 1.40 15.58
C SER A 24 19.47 0.77 14.20
N THR A 25 20.35 -0.22 14.06
CA THR A 25 20.66 -0.87 12.77
C THR A 25 20.43 -2.38 12.75
N VAL A 26 19.31 -2.84 13.31
CA VAL A 26 18.78 -4.20 13.04
C VAL A 26 17.48 -4.13 12.23
N ALA A 27 17.51 -3.38 11.14
CA ALA A 27 16.65 -3.63 10.01
C ALA A 27 17.55 -3.97 8.82
N GLN A 28 17.45 -5.22 8.35
CA GLN A 28 18.02 -5.74 7.10
C GLN A 28 19.51 -6.17 7.14
N GLY A 29 19.76 -7.45 7.44
CA GLY A 29 21.02 -8.12 7.06
C GLY A 29 21.69 -9.02 8.11
N GLY A 30 20.94 -9.79 8.90
CA GLY A 30 21.53 -10.83 9.77
C GLY A 30 21.73 -12.17 9.04
N PRO A 31 22.74 -12.99 9.40
CA PRO A 31 23.02 -14.27 8.75
C PRO A 31 21.83 -15.23 8.89
N SER A 32 21.57 -15.99 7.83
CA SER A 32 20.52 -16.99 7.69
C SER A 32 20.68 -18.17 8.67
N SER A 33 20.44 -17.95 9.96
CA SER A 33 20.27 -19.03 10.93
C SER A 33 18.80 -19.47 10.91
N GLY A 34 18.59 -20.73 10.54
CA GLY A 34 17.28 -21.36 10.50
C GLY A 34 16.52 -21.24 11.82
N TYR A 35 15.20 -21.44 11.73
CA TYR A 35 14.19 -21.50 12.80
C TYR A 35 13.27 -20.30 13.02
N LEU A 36 13.46 -19.15 12.36
CA LEU A 36 12.40 -18.13 12.25
C LEU A 36 12.29 -17.58 10.82
N ARG A 37 11.75 -18.39 9.89
CA ARG A 37 11.05 -17.78 8.74
C ARG A 37 9.82 -17.09 9.32
N SER A 38 9.93 -15.81 9.66
CA SER A 38 8.74 -14.97 9.56
C SER A 38 8.27 -15.11 8.12
N ARG A 39 7.16 -15.81 7.90
CA ARG A 39 6.51 -15.90 6.59
C ARG A 39 5.86 -14.55 6.32
N HIS A 40 6.68 -13.51 6.27
CA HIS A 40 6.27 -12.17 5.90
C HIS A 40 5.97 -12.25 4.41
N VAL A 41 4.69 -12.42 4.09
CA VAL A 41 4.20 -12.31 2.72
C VAL A 41 4.15 -10.81 2.43
N PRO A 42 4.95 -10.31 1.47
CA PRO A 42 4.94 -8.89 1.18
C PRO A 42 3.54 -8.46 0.71
N PRO A 43 3.09 -7.25 1.04
CA PRO A 43 1.84 -6.72 0.51
C PRO A 43 1.93 -6.50 -1.01
N GLY A 44 0.79 -6.32 -1.65
CA GLY A 44 0.72 -5.73 -2.99
C GLY A 44 0.31 -4.26 -2.93
N HIS A 45 0.58 -3.53 -4.00
CA HIS A 45 0.25 -2.13 -4.15
C HIS A 45 -1.05 -2.00 -4.97
N LEU A 46 -2.03 -1.26 -4.46
CA LEU A 46 -3.26 -0.94 -5.17
C LEU A 46 -3.26 0.56 -5.50
N ILE A 47 -3.44 0.87 -6.79
CA ILE A 47 -3.65 2.23 -7.29
C ILE A 47 -5.04 2.28 -7.94
N VAL A 48 -5.82 3.28 -7.55
CA VAL A 48 -7.13 3.55 -8.14
C VAL A 48 -7.16 5.00 -8.63
N ASP A 49 -7.32 5.14 -9.94
CA ASP A 49 -7.44 6.41 -10.62
C ASP A 49 -8.89 6.68 -11.04
N ARG A 50 -9.14 7.92 -11.43
CA ARG A 50 -10.41 8.37 -11.98
C ARG A 50 -10.20 8.80 -13.43
N THR A 51 -10.99 8.27 -14.35
CA THR A 51 -10.96 8.76 -15.72
C THR A 51 -11.52 10.19 -15.82
N PRO A 52 -11.11 10.99 -16.82
CA PRO A 52 -11.64 12.35 -17.00
C PRO A 52 -13.15 12.43 -17.31
N ASN A 53 -13.76 11.35 -17.81
CA ASN A 53 -15.15 11.34 -18.32
C ASN A 53 -16.24 11.60 -17.26
N PHE A 54 -15.88 11.62 -15.97
CA PHE A 54 -16.76 12.02 -14.87
C PHE A 54 -17.04 13.55 -14.87
N GLY A 55 -16.29 14.36 -15.60
CA GLY A 55 -16.41 15.82 -15.56
C GLY A 55 -15.81 16.42 -14.28
N TRP A 56 -16.32 17.57 -13.82
CA TRP A 56 -15.81 18.26 -12.62
C TRP A 56 -16.71 18.09 -11.39
N ASN A 57 -17.99 17.73 -11.61
CA ASN A 57 -19.05 17.70 -10.59
C ASN A 57 -19.37 16.28 -10.08
N LEU A 58 -18.68 15.25 -10.58
CA LEU A 58 -18.84 13.87 -10.13
C LEU A 58 -17.55 13.34 -9.48
N ALA A 59 -17.70 12.56 -8.43
CA ALA A 59 -16.67 11.82 -7.74
C ALA A 59 -17.16 10.38 -7.53
N PHE A 60 -16.31 9.55 -6.93
CA PHE A 60 -16.75 8.27 -6.38
C PHE A 60 -16.17 8.03 -4.99
N ASN A 61 -16.93 7.34 -4.16
CA ASN A 61 -16.45 6.79 -2.91
C ASN A 61 -15.89 5.40 -3.18
N LEU A 62 -14.65 5.15 -2.77
CA LEU A 62 -14.03 3.83 -2.81
C LEU A 62 -14.18 3.17 -1.44
N GLN A 63 -14.58 1.91 -1.46
CA GLN A 63 -14.55 1.01 -0.32
C GLN A 63 -13.64 -0.19 -0.62
N ILE A 64 -12.94 -0.64 0.42
CA ILE A 64 -12.16 -1.88 0.41
C ILE A 64 -12.73 -2.77 1.50
N ASP A 65 -13.16 -3.97 1.14
CA ASP A 65 -13.76 -4.95 2.04
C ASP A 65 -14.93 -4.36 2.86
N GLY A 66 -15.77 -3.56 2.19
CA GLY A 66 -16.94 -2.88 2.77
C GLY A 66 -16.61 -1.65 3.64
N ARG A 67 -15.36 -1.22 3.71
CA ARG A 67 -14.95 -0.03 4.48
C ARG A 67 -14.62 1.14 3.55
N PRO A 68 -15.24 2.31 3.71
CA PRO A 68 -14.92 3.49 2.91
C PRO A 68 -13.50 3.98 3.22
N VAL A 69 -12.71 4.19 2.18
CA VAL A 69 -11.31 4.62 2.28
C VAL A 69 -11.05 5.99 1.68
N ALA A 70 -11.79 6.39 0.64
CA ALA A 70 -11.57 7.66 -0.05
C ALA A 70 -12.79 8.13 -0.84
N ASN A 71 -12.89 9.45 -1.02
CA ASN A 71 -13.74 10.07 -2.04
C ASN A 71 -12.82 10.69 -3.10
N LEU A 72 -12.86 10.17 -4.33
CA LEU A 72 -11.98 10.60 -5.41
C LEU A 72 -12.70 11.52 -6.38
N ALA A 73 -12.33 12.80 -6.34
CA ALA A 73 -12.75 13.82 -7.30
C ALA A 73 -11.71 13.98 -8.42
N GLN A 74 -11.93 14.92 -9.34
CA GLN A 74 -11.00 15.21 -10.42
C GLN A 74 -9.58 15.51 -9.90
N GLY A 75 -8.56 14.97 -10.56
CA GLY A 75 -7.15 15.21 -10.22
C GLY A 75 -6.63 14.45 -9.00
N HIS A 76 -7.43 13.56 -8.41
CA HIS A 76 -7.04 12.75 -7.27
C HIS A 76 -6.88 11.28 -7.66
N SER A 77 -5.88 10.63 -7.08
CA SER A 77 -5.67 9.19 -7.12
C SER A 77 -5.62 8.64 -5.70
N TYR A 78 -5.93 7.36 -5.55
CA TYR A 78 -5.79 6.65 -4.28
C TYR A 78 -4.75 5.55 -4.45
N ASN A 79 -3.81 5.48 -3.52
CA ASN A 79 -2.79 4.45 -3.48
C ASN A 79 -2.70 3.88 -2.07
N THR A 80 -2.54 2.56 -1.96
CA THR A 80 -2.37 1.90 -0.66
C THR A 80 -1.70 0.54 -0.81
N TRP A 81 -1.13 0.03 0.28
CA TRP A 81 -0.62 -1.33 0.38
C TRP A 81 -1.70 -2.23 0.96
N LEU A 82 -2.00 -3.33 0.28
CA LEU A 82 -2.94 -4.36 0.72
C LEU A 82 -2.22 -5.66 1.03
N SER A 83 -2.71 -6.38 2.04
CA SER A 83 -2.27 -7.74 2.30
C SER A 83 -2.46 -8.62 1.07
N ALA A 84 -1.59 -9.61 0.88
CA ALA A 84 -1.80 -10.58 -0.17
C ALA A 84 -3.08 -11.41 0.09
N GLY A 85 -3.83 -11.69 -0.97
CA GLY A 85 -5.09 -12.42 -0.89
C GLY A 85 -6.29 -11.69 -1.52
N PRO A 86 -7.50 -12.25 -1.36
CA PRO A 86 -8.71 -11.69 -1.95
C PRO A 86 -9.19 -10.45 -1.21
N HIS A 87 -9.48 -9.40 -1.99
CA HIS A 87 -10.09 -8.16 -1.53
C HIS A 87 -11.24 -7.77 -2.44
N VAL A 88 -12.24 -7.09 -1.89
CA VAL A 88 -13.39 -6.57 -2.65
C VAL A 88 -13.30 -5.05 -2.71
N LEU A 89 -13.20 -4.52 -3.93
CA LEU A 89 -13.24 -3.09 -4.20
C LEU A 89 -14.66 -2.71 -4.60
N THR A 90 -15.30 -1.82 -3.84
CA THR A 90 -16.65 -1.34 -4.14
C THR A 90 -16.61 0.16 -4.38
N VAL A 91 -17.29 0.62 -5.42
CA VAL A 91 -17.37 2.04 -5.76
C VAL A 91 -18.81 2.53 -5.73
N HIS A 92 -19.00 3.68 -5.09
CA HIS A 92 -20.29 4.39 -5.05
C HIS A 92 -20.16 5.72 -5.77
N LYS A 93 -21.18 6.09 -6.55
CA LYS A 93 -21.29 7.41 -7.17
C LYS A 93 -21.43 8.50 -6.10
N VAL A 94 -20.75 9.64 -6.31
CA VAL A 94 -20.89 10.85 -5.49
C VAL A 94 -21.05 12.09 -6.40
N PRO A 95 -22.07 12.94 -6.22
CA PRO A 95 -23.19 12.79 -5.31
C PRO A 95 -24.15 11.67 -5.76
N ALA A 96 -24.81 11.03 -4.80
CA ALA A 96 -25.76 9.94 -5.01
C ALA A 96 -27.13 10.47 -5.49
N VAL A 97 -27.15 11.08 -6.68
CA VAL A 97 -28.37 11.65 -7.31
C VAL A 97 -28.84 10.78 -8.49
N GLY A 98 -30.14 10.56 -8.63
CA GLY A 98 -30.71 9.71 -9.68
C GLY A 98 -30.39 8.22 -9.45
N TYR A 99 -30.25 7.45 -10.53
CA TYR A 99 -29.84 6.04 -10.44
C TYR A 99 -28.41 5.95 -9.88
N THR A 100 -28.26 5.15 -8.81
CA THR A 100 -27.02 4.99 -8.04
C THR A 100 -26.93 3.56 -7.52
N GLU A 101 -26.35 2.68 -8.32
CA GLU A 101 -26.04 1.32 -7.88
C GLU A 101 -24.53 1.19 -7.68
N PRO A 102 -24.06 0.71 -6.51
CA PRO A 102 -22.65 0.45 -6.32
C PRO A 102 -22.21 -0.74 -7.18
N THR A 103 -20.99 -0.66 -7.71
CA THR A 103 -20.38 -1.79 -8.40
C THR A 103 -19.21 -2.31 -7.59
N SER A 104 -19.03 -3.63 -7.62
CA SER A 104 -17.96 -4.31 -6.90
C SER A 104 -17.08 -5.10 -7.84
N THR A 105 -15.79 -5.17 -7.53
CA THR A 105 -14.80 -5.95 -8.26
C THR A 105 -13.90 -6.65 -7.26
N THR A 106 -13.76 -7.97 -7.42
CA THR A 106 -12.84 -8.76 -6.59
C THR A 106 -11.46 -8.72 -7.21
N VAL A 107 -10.45 -8.47 -6.39
CA VAL A 107 -9.04 -8.54 -6.78
C VAL A 107 -8.32 -9.50 -5.84
N ASN A 108 -7.49 -10.39 -6.38
CA ASN A 108 -6.61 -11.23 -5.59
C ASN A 108 -5.21 -10.64 -5.63
N ILE A 109 -4.82 -9.96 -4.56
CA ILE A 109 -3.55 -9.24 -4.46
C ILE A 109 -2.41 -10.24 -4.32
N GLN A 110 -1.51 -10.23 -5.29
CA GLN A 110 -0.28 -11.01 -5.23
C GLN A 110 0.82 -10.27 -4.45
N PRO A 111 1.70 -11.01 -3.74
CA PRO A 111 2.80 -10.40 -3.01
C PRO A 111 3.73 -9.63 -3.94
N GLY A 112 3.99 -8.35 -3.64
CA GLY A 112 4.89 -7.47 -4.40
C GLY A 112 4.41 -7.09 -5.81
N ALA A 113 3.14 -7.38 -6.12
CA ALA A 113 2.49 -6.95 -7.35
C ALA A 113 1.85 -5.57 -7.19
N GLU A 114 1.77 -4.82 -8.28
CA GLU A 114 1.05 -3.56 -8.38
C GLU A 114 -0.18 -3.73 -9.26
N TYR A 115 -1.34 -3.29 -8.76
CA TYR A 115 -2.62 -3.34 -9.44
C TYR A 115 -3.11 -1.92 -9.71
N LEU A 116 -3.37 -1.63 -10.98
CA LEU A 116 -3.95 -0.36 -11.41
C LEU A 116 -5.39 -0.57 -11.85
N PHE A 117 -6.30 0.16 -11.21
CA PHE A 117 -7.68 0.28 -11.62
C PHE A 117 -7.99 1.72 -12.01
N VAL A 118 -8.80 1.88 -13.04
CA VAL A 118 -9.35 3.18 -13.44
C VAL A 118 -10.85 3.12 -13.23
N ALA A 119 -11.37 3.99 -12.37
CA ALA A 119 -12.80 4.21 -12.24
C ALA A 119 -13.32 4.88 -13.51
N MET A 120 -14.39 4.31 -14.06
CA MET A 120 -15.06 4.73 -15.28
C MET A 120 -16.49 5.15 -14.98
N TRP A 121 -16.96 6.20 -15.64
CA TRP A 121 -18.36 6.60 -15.62
C TRP A 121 -19.05 6.14 -16.91
N ASN A 122 -20.21 5.50 -16.78
CA ASN A 122 -21.08 5.18 -17.90
C ASN A 122 -22.55 5.33 -17.51
N SER A 123 -23.22 6.31 -18.12
CA SER A 123 -24.69 6.45 -18.11
C SER A 123 -25.37 6.37 -16.73
N GLY A 124 -24.72 6.86 -15.67
CA GLY A 124 -25.27 6.81 -14.30
C GLY A 124 -24.50 5.91 -13.34
N LEU A 125 -23.68 4.99 -13.88
CA LEU A 125 -22.92 4.00 -13.11
C LEU A 125 -21.44 4.36 -13.06
N VAL A 126 -20.84 4.12 -11.89
CA VAL A 126 -19.39 4.10 -11.71
C VAL A 126 -18.96 2.64 -11.62
N TYR A 127 -17.90 2.26 -12.31
CA TYR A 127 -17.28 0.93 -12.19
C TYR A 127 -15.77 0.99 -12.30
N LEU A 128 -15.08 -0.01 -11.75
CA LEU A 128 -13.64 -0.14 -11.85
C LEU A 128 -13.27 -0.96 -13.08
N GLN A 129 -12.43 -0.39 -13.94
CA GLN A 129 -11.81 -1.09 -15.06
C GLN A 129 -10.36 -1.42 -14.71
N PRO A 130 -9.95 -2.71 -14.78
CA PRO A 130 -8.54 -3.07 -14.67
C PRO A 130 -7.73 -2.42 -15.80
N ALA A 131 -6.66 -1.72 -15.45
CA ALA A 131 -5.79 -1.05 -16.41
C ALA A 131 -4.39 -1.69 -16.50
N GLY A 132 -4.02 -2.53 -15.53
CA GLY A 132 -2.80 -3.32 -15.60
C GLY A 132 -2.44 -3.99 -14.28
N VAL A 133 -1.61 -5.02 -14.38
CA VAL A 133 -0.91 -5.62 -13.24
C VAL A 133 0.56 -5.69 -13.61
N SER A 134 1.42 -5.17 -12.74
CA SER A 134 2.87 -5.25 -12.89
C SER A 134 3.47 -5.99 -11.70
N LEU A 135 4.29 -7.00 -11.97
CA LEU A 135 5.11 -7.61 -10.94
C LEU A 135 6.40 -6.81 -10.81
N THR A 136 6.77 -6.44 -9.59
CA THR A 136 8.14 -5.97 -9.37
C THR A 136 9.12 -7.10 -9.70
N PRO A 137 10.32 -6.81 -10.27
CA PRO A 137 11.30 -7.85 -10.59
C PRO A 137 11.61 -8.76 -9.38
N GLY A 138 11.68 -8.20 -8.17
CA GLY A 138 11.86 -8.98 -6.94
C GLY A 138 10.71 -9.94 -6.64
N ALA A 139 9.46 -9.54 -6.90
CA ALA A 139 8.28 -10.38 -6.74
C ALA A 139 8.23 -11.51 -7.77
N PHE A 140 8.62 -11.23 -9.02
CA PHE A 140 8.76 -12.27 -10.05
C PHE A 140 9.71 -13.39 -9.59
N TRP A 141 10.91 -13.03 -9.12
CA TRP A 141 11.89 -14.01 -8.63
C TRP A 141 11.44 -14.75 -7.36
N GLN A 142 10.70 -14.10 -6.47
CA GLN A 142 10.15 -14.74 -5.27
C GLN A 142 9.03 -15.74 -5.61
N ASN A 143 8.25 -15.48 -6.66
CA ASN A 143 7.14 -16.33 -7.09
C ASN A 143 7.58 -17.47 -8.05
N HIS A 144 8.65 -17.26 -8.82
CA HIS A 144 9.19 -18.18 -9.85
C HIS A 144 10.59 -18.69 -9.50
N GLY A 145 10.87 -18.91 -8.22
CA GLY A 145 12.19 -19.29 -7.71
C GLY A 145 12.75 -20.66 -8.15
N ASP A 146 12.30 -21.22 -9.28
CA ASP A 146 12.93 -22.37 -9.94
C ASP A 146 14.02 -21.95 -10.96
N GLY A 147 14.14 -20.65 -11.25
CA GLY A 147 15.19 -20.11 -12.09
C GLY A 147 15.04 -20.43 -13.58
N THR A 148 13.83 -20.76 -14.05
CA THR A 148 13.57 -20.90 -15.48
C THR A 148 12.90 -19.64 -16.05
N PRO A 149 13.38 -19.13 -17.20
CA PRO A 149 12.82 -17.95 -17.86
C PRO A 149 11.44 -18.22 -18.49
#